data_AF-K2RXY5-F1
#
_entry.id   AF-K2RXY5-F1
#
_cell.length_a   1.000
_cell.length_b   1.000
_cell.length_c   1.000
_cell.angle_alpha   90.00
_cell.angle_beta   90.00
_cell.angle_gamma   90.00
#
_symmetry.space_group_name_H-M   'P 1'
#
loop_
_entity.id
_entity.type
_entity.pdbx_description
1 polymer ?
#
loop_
_entity_poly.entity_id
_entity_poly.type
_entity_poly.pdbx_seq_one_letter_code
_entity_poly.pdbx_strand_id
1 'polypeptide(L)'
;MPLTINPPLLNSANPWATDLADLRALYASPYTGAITTRTSLLAGFPHTPAHNQYTFFSPSTQQPVSGGPDPSPASTPPTHSASLNTLGYSPHPLSTYLSHVSALSREACAPANRLRRDKPIILSVTGTPSEVATCYTAIAAHARSVAMPLALELNLSCPNIPGKPPPAYSRATLVEYLRALARVYKDGAGVAVGVKVPPYTHAGMFEDFARALGEVLPSPVAFVTAVNTLAPALVLAGEGGEGEALRPALASATLTERQ
;
A
#
# COMPACT_ATOMS: atom_id res chain seq x y z
N MET A 1 -18.17 -11.32 -5.22
CA MET A 1 -18.66 -11.39 -3.82
C MET A 1 -17.95 -10.33 -2.99
N PRO A 2 -18.65 -9.63 -2.08
CA PRO A 2 -18.02 -8.66 -1.18
C PRO A 2 -17.00 -9.34 -0.25
N LEU A 3 -15.88 -8.68 0.03
CA LEU A 3 -14.94 -9.15 1.05
C LEU A 3 -15.60 -9.12 2.43
N THR A 4 -15.51 -10.23 3.15
CA THR A 4 -15.87 -10.28 4.57
C THR A 4 -14.61 -10.09 5.41
N ILE A 5 -14.55 -9.01 6.19
CA ILE A 5 -13.41 -8.67 7.05
C ILE A 5 -13.92 -8.64 8.50
N ASN A 6 -13.54 -9.63 9.29
CA ASN A 6 -13.93 -9.72 10.70
C ASN A 6 -12.76 -10.23 11.57
N PRO A 7 -12.30 -9.48 12.60
CA PRO A 7 -12.74 -8.11 12.95
C PRO A 7 -12.45 -7.10 11.83
N PRO A 8 -13.13 -5.94 11.77
CA PRO A 8 -12.99 -4.96 10.68
C PRO A 8 -11.70 -4.13 10.80
N LEU A 9 -10.58 -4.80 11.05
CA LEU A 9 -9.26 -4.22 11.20
C LEU A 9 -8.27 -4.98 10.33
N LEU A 10 -7.40 -4.25 9.66
CA LEU A 10 -6.31 -4.75 8.83
C LEU A 10 -5.18 -3.72 8.83
N ASN A 11 -3.98 -4.15 8.48
CA ASN A 11 -2.87 -3.23 8.28
C ASN A 11 -3.03 -2.45 6.96
N SER A 12 -2.43 -1.27 6.88
CA SER A 12 -2.21 -0.57 5.61
C SER A 12 -1.14 -1.27 4.77
N ALA A 13 -1.10 -1.04 3.47
CA ALA A 13 0.04 -1.43 2.64
C ALA A 13 1.29 -0.64 3.07
N ASN A 14 2.19 -1.27 3.84
CA ASN A 14 3.31 -0.59 4.53
C ASN A 14 4.57 -1.49 4.62
N PRO A 15 5.73 -0.98 5.07
CA PRO A 15 6.98 -1.76 5.17
C PRO A 15 6.90 -3.01 6.03
N TRP A 16 6.14 -3.02 7.12
CA TRP A 16 5.89 -4.18 7.99
C TRP A 16 4.85 -5.13 7.41
N ALA A 17 4.80 -5.23 6.09
CA ALA A 17 4.03 -6.18 5.31
C ALA A 17 4.82 -6.61 4.06
N THR A 18 6.15 -6.67 4.18
CA THR A 18 7.08 -6.95 3.06
C THR A 18 7.48 -8.43 3.05
N ASP A 19 7.99 -8.92 4.18
CA ASP A 19 8.57 -10.27 4.25
C ASP A 19 7.58 -11.30 4.79
N LEU A 20 7.88 -12.60 4.60
CA LEU A 20 7.03 -13.67 5.12
C LEU A 20 6.83 -13.58 6.64
N ALA A 21 7.86 -13.16 7.39
CA ALA A 21 7.77 -12.99 8.83
C ALA A 21 6.73 -11.91 9.21
N ASP A 22 6.75 -10.77 8.52
CA ASP A 22 5.77 -9.69 8.69
C ASP A 22 4.35 -10.19 8.42
N LEU A 23 4.16 -10.79 7.24
CA LEU A 23 2.85 -11.27 6.80
C LEU A 23 2.33 -12.37 7.72
N ARG A 24 3.20 -13.27 8.19
CA ARG A 24 2.83 -14.30 9.16
C ARG A 24 2.38 -13.70 10.49
N ALA A 25 3.11 -12.71 11.02
CA ALA A 25 2.75 -12.02 12.26
C ALA A 25 1.39 -11.32 12.13
N LEU A 26 1.18 -10.59 11.03
CA LEU A 26 -0.10 -9.93 10.72
C LEU A 26 -1.25 -10.94 10.55
N TYR A 27 -1.01 -12.06 9.85
CA TYR A 27 -2.01 -13.08 9.58
C TYR A 27 -2.40 -13.86 10.84
N ALA A 28 -1.43 -14.16 11.71
CA ALA A 28 -1.65 -14.85 12.97
C ALA A 28 -2.35 -13.99 14.03
N SER A 29 -2.29 -12.66 13.91
CA SER A 29 -2.93 -11.75 14.86
C SER A 29 -4.45 -11.99 14.93
N PRO A 30 -5.04 -12.22 16.12
CA PRO A 30 -6.49 -12.39 16.25
C PRO A 30 -7.25 -11.07 16.02
N TYR A 31 -6.54 -9.93 16.07
CA TYR A 31 -7.11 -8.60 15.94
C TYR A 31 -7.24 -8.12 14.50
N THR A 32 -6.69 -8.85 13.52
CA THR A 32 -6.86 -8.54 12.10
C THR A 32 -7.92 -9.46 11.48
N GLY A 33 -8.84 -8.92 10.69
CA GLY A 33 -9.79 -9.69 9.89
C GLY A 33 -9.35 -9.90 8.45
N ALA A 34 -8.35 -9.14 7.99
CA ALA A 34 -7.64 -9.30 6.73
C ALA A 34 -6.22 -8.73 6.89
N ILE A 35 -5.33 -9.02 5.93
CA ILE A 35 -4.02 -8.37 5.84
C ILE A 35 -3.80 -7.82 4.45
N THR A 36 -3.02 -6.74 4.34
CA THR A 36 -2.64 -6.15 3.06
C THR A 36 -1.12 -6.21 2.90
N THR A 37 -0.64 -6.69 1.75
CA THR A 37 0.81 -6.69 1.45
C THR A 37 1.32 -5.28 1.16
N ARG A 38 2.62 -5.04 1.30
CA ARG A 38 3.25 -3.82 0.76
C ARG A 38 3.00 -3.76 -0.75
N THR A 39 2.70 -2.56 -1.26
CA THR A 39 2.45 -2.37 -2.69
C THR A 39 3.65 -2.85 -3.52
N SER A 40 3.42 -3.80 -4.43
CA SER A 40 4.45 -4.41 -5.27
C SER A 40 4.27 -4.12 -6.75
N LEU A 41 5.38 -4.15 -7.49
CA LEU A 41 5.41 -4.18 -8.95
C LEU A 41 5.71 -5.60 -9.43
N LEU A 42 5.53 -5.86 -10.73
CA LEU A 42 5.92 -7.15 -11.32
C LEU A 42 7.43 -7.44 -11.16
N ALA A 43 8.27 -6.41 -11.24
CA ALA A 43 9.73 -6.53 -11.16
C ALA A 43 10.33 -6.09 -9.81
N GLY A 44 9.50 -5.69 -8.84
CA GLY A 44 9.97 -5.03 -7.62
C GLY A 44 10.33 -3.55 -7.84
N PHE A 45 10.78 -2.89 -6.78
CA PHE A 45 11.10 -1.47 -6.76
C PHE A 45 12.54 -1.24 -6.28
N PRO A 46 13.34 -0.39 -6.95
CA PRO A 46 14.67 -0.03 -6.46
C PRO A 46 14.58 0.58 -5.06
N HIS A 47 15.16 -0.10 -4.07
CA HIS A 47 15.09 0.34 -2.68
C HIS A 47 16.50 0.53 -2.12
N THR A 48 16.81 1.73 -1.67
CA THR A 48 18.10 2.09 -1.07
C THR A 48 17.89 2.91 0.20
N PRO A 49 18.69 2.68 1.27
CA PRO A 49 18.59 3.46 2.51
C PRO A 49 18.79 4.97 2.33
N ALA A 50 19.45 5.39 1.24
CA ALA A 50 19.66 6.81 0.94
C ALA A 50 18.38 7.53 0.51
N HIS A 51 17.50 6.86 -0.24
CA HIS A 51 16.27 7.46 -0.78
C HIS A 51 15.02 7.03 0.00
N ASN A 52 15.00 5.81 0.51
CA ASN A 52 13.80 5.19 1.04
C ASN A 52 13.81 5.18 2.55
N GLN A 53 13.42 6.33 3.11
CA GLN A 53 13.56 6.65 4.52
C GLN A 53 12.19 6.89 5.15
N TYR A 54 12.10 6.77 6.46
CA TYR A 54 10.98 7.28 7.25
C TYR A 54 11.45 7.92 8.55
N THR A 55 10.57 8.69 9.18
CA THR A 55 10.76 9.16 10.55
C THR A 55 9.40 9.22 11.24
N PHE A 56 9.42 9.15 12.57
CA PHE A 56 8.29 9.57 13.39
C PHE A 56 8.51 10.98 13.91
N PHE A 57 7.43 11.70 14.19
CA PHE A 57 7.47 13.05 14.75
C PHE A 57 6.27 13.30 15.65
N SER A 58 6.40 14.24 16.58
CA SER A 58 5.28 14.65 17.42
C SER A 58 4.33 15.58 16.67
N PRO A 59 3.03 15.28 16.56
CA PRO A 59 2.07 16.20 15.95
C PRO A 59 1.97 17.55 16.67
N SER A 60 2.25 17.57 17.98
CA SER A 60 2.10 18.77 18.82
C SER A 60 3.30 19.70 18.74
N THR A 61 4.52 19.17 18.72
CA THR A 61 5.76 19.97 18.68
C THR A 61 6.40 20.00 17.29
N GLN A 62 5.95 19.15 16.37
CA GLN A 62 6.51 18.92 15.03
C GLN A 62 7.96 18.42 15.02
N GLN A 63 8.50 18.07 16.20
CA GLN A 63 9.86 17.57 16.33
C GLN A 63 9.94 16.09 15.93
N PRO A 64 10.90 15.72 15.06
CA PRO A 64 11.15 14.32 14.70
C PRO A 64 11.88 13.58 15.82
N VAL A 65 11.85 12.25 15.76
CA VAL A 65 12.70 11.41 16.62
C VAL A 65 14.17 11.75 16.37
N SER A 66 14.93 11.93 17.45
CA SER A 66 16.37 12.17 17.37
C SER A 66 17.13 10.93 16.88
N GLY A 67 18.24 11.12 16.18
CA GLY A 67 19.09 10.02 15.69
C GLY A 67 19.03 9.77 14.18
N GLY A 68 18.23 10.55 13.44
CA GLY A 68 18.17 10.50 11.98
C GLY A 68 16.99 9.67 11.45
N PRO A 69 16.97 9.38 10.13
CA PRO A 69 15.92 8.57 9.53
C PRO A 69 15.97 7.13 10.05
N ASP A 70 14.85 6.43 9.85
CA ASP A 70 14.63 5.04 10.19
C ASP A 70 14.85 4.72 11.69
N PRO A 71 14.20 5.46 12.60
CA PRO A 71 14.37 5.25 14.04
C PRO A 71 13.87 3.86 14.46
N SER A 72 14.56 3.25 15.44
CA SER A 72 14.08 1.99 16.03
C SER A 72 12.72 2.20 16.71
N PRO A 73 11.70 1.36 16.46
CA PRO A 73 10.40 1.47 17.12
C PRO A 73 10.50 1.43 18.64
N ALA A 74 11.50 0.73 19.20
CA ALA A 74 11.71 0.63 20.65
C ALA A 74 12.22 1.94 21.27
N SER A 75 12.80 2.84 20.47
CA SER A 75 13.30 4.15 20.90
C SER A 75 12.35 5.30 20.56
N THR A 76 11.22 5.03 19.90
CA THR A 76 10.26 6.06 19.50
C THR A 76 9.38 6.46 20.70
N PRO A 77 9.38 7.73 21.13
CA PRO A 77 8.53 8.17 22.22
C PRO A 77 7.04 8.06 21.86
N PRO A 78 6.13 7.75 22.81
CA PRO A 78 4.70 7.67 22.55
C PRO A 78 4.08 8.97 22.00
N THR A 79 4.73 10.11 22.26
CA THR A 79 4.33 11.43 21.74
C THR A 79 4.62 11.62 20.25
N HIS A 80 5.39 10.73 19.63
CA HIS A 80 5.76 10.76 18.21
C HIS A 80 4.85 9.84 17.40
N SER A 81 3.56 10.19 17.36
CA SER A 81 2.51 9.36 16.77
C SER A 81 2.23 9.63 15.28
N ALA A 82 2.91 10.61 14.67
CA ALA A 82 2.84 10.87 13.23
C ALA A 82 4.11 10.43 12.51
N SER A 83 4.02 10.25 11.20
CA SER A 83 5.12 9.75 10.37
C SER A 83 5.29 10.54 9.07
N LEU A 84 6.52 10.69 8.62
CA LEU A 84 6.89 11.14 7.28
C LEU A 84 7.70 10.04 6.60
N ASN A 85 7.51 9.80 5.30
CA ASN A 85 8.29 8.78 4.59
C ASN A 85 8.50 9.07 3.10
N THR A 86 9.57 8.48 2.56
CA THR A 86 9.92 8.41 1.13
C THR A 86 10.20 6.96 0.70
N LEU A 87 9.54 5.99 1.34
CA LEU A 87 9.84 4.56 1.27
C LEU A 87 9.67 3.90 -0.11
N GLY A 88 8.89 4.54 -0.99
CA GLY A 88 8.54 3.98 -2.30
C GLY A 88 7.73 2.67 -2.18
N TYR A 89 7.85 1.81 -3.20
CA TYR A 89 7.16 0.53 -3.24
C TYR A 89 8.03 -0.62 -2.70
N SER A 90 7.49 -1.83 -2.72
CA SER A 90 8.19 -3.04 -2.28
C SER A 90 9.43 -3.35 -3.13
N PRO A 91 10.59 -3.68 -2.52
CA PRO A 91 11.73 -4.21 -3.26
C PRO A 91 11.44 -5.58 -3.90
N HIS A 92 10.57 -6.37 -3.26
CA HIS A 92 10.19 -7.68 -3.78
C HIS A 92 9.16 -7.57 -4.91
N PRO A 93 9.28 -8.40 -5.97
CA PRO A 93 8.26 -8.52 -7.01
C PRO A 93 6.98 -9.22 -6.50
N LEU A 94 5.88 -9.06 -7.23
CA LEU A 94 4.61 -9.75 -6.94
C LEU A 94 4.77 -11.27 -6.75
N SER A 95 5.64 -11.92 -7.53
CA SER A 95 5.89 -13.38 -7.44
C SER A 95 6.38 -13.82 -6.06
N THR A 96 7.16 -12.97 -5.37
CA THR A 96 7.59 -13.22 -3.99
C THR A 96 6.40 -13.21 -3.04
N TYR A 97 5.49 -12.23 -3.17
CA TYR A 97 4.27 -12.18 -2.35
C TYR A 97 3.36 -13.38 -2.58
N LEU A 98 3.19 -13.83 -3.83
CA LEU A 98 2.44 -15.07 -4.12
C LEU A 98 3.10 -16.29 -3.45
N SER A 99 4.44 -16.35 -3.43
CA SER A 99 5.17 -17.40 -2.72
C SER A 99 4.95 -17.33 -1.20
N HIS A 100 4.89 -16.13 -0.61
CA HIS A 100 4.54 -15.93 0.80
C HIS A 100 3.10 -16.39 1.10
N VAL A 101 2.14 -16.05 0.23
CA VAL A 101 0.74 -16.51 0.35
C VAL A 101 0.66 -18.04 0.31
N SER A 102 1.40 -18.69 -0.59
CA SER A 102 1.49 -20.15 -0.64
C SER A 102 2.04 -20.75 0.66
N ALA A 103 3.06 -20.14 1.26
CA ALA A 103 3.60 -20.58 2.55
C ALA A 103 2.54 -20.47 3.66
N LEU A 104 1.87 -19.32 3.78
CA LEU A 104 0.78 -19.12 4.75
C LEU A 104 -0.38 -20.09 4.53
N SER A 105 -0.71 -20.39 3.27
CA SER A 105 -1.76 -21.35 2.92
C SER A 105 -1.42 -22.76 3.40
N ARG A 106 -0.19 -23.23 3.17
CA ARG A 106 0.27 -24.53 3.69
C ARG A 106 0.23 -24.57 5.21
N GLU A 107 0.68 -23.49 5.85
CA GLU A 107 0.63 -23.35 7.30
C GLU A 107 -0.81 -23.41 7.83
N ALA A 108 -1.76 -22.71 7.22
CA ALA A 108 -3.18 -22.75 7.60
C ALA A 108 -3.86 -24.12 7.31
N CYS A 109 -3.31 -24.90 6.39
CA CYS A 109 -3.75 -26.27 6.12
C CYS A 109 -3.20 -27.30 7.11
N ALA A 110 -2.15 -26.99 7.88
CA ALA A 110 -1.52 -27.93 8.80
C ALA A 110 -2.42 -28.24 10.01
N PRO A 111 -2.49 -29.52 10.47
CA PRO A 111 -3.43 -29.95 11.52
C PRO A 111 -3.30 -29.23 12.87
N ALA A 112 -2.09 -28.78 13.22
CA ALA A 112 -1.80 -28.17 14.52
C ALA A 112 -1.86 -26.63 14.51
N ASN A 113 -2.15 -26.00 13.37
CA ASN A 113 -2.11 -24.55 13.25
C ASN A 113 -3.48 -23.89 13.54
N ARG A 114 -3.45 -22.68 14.10
CA ARG A 114 -4.60 -21.84 14.41
C ARG A 114 -4.84 -20.72 13.39
N LEU A 115 -4.12 -20.72 12.27
CA LEU A 115 -4.35 -19.74 11.21
C LEU A 115 -5.74 -19.92 10.58
N ARG A 116 -6.46 -18.81 10.49
CA ARG A 116 -7.81 -18.73 9.92
C ARG A 116 -7.75 -18.84 8.41
N ARG A 117 -8.51 -19.75 7.81
CA ARG A 117 -8.62 -19.88 6.34
C ARG A 117 -9.61 -18.89 5.73
N ASP A 118 -10.51 -18.34 6.54
CA ASP A 118 -11.49 -17.34 6.11
C ASP A 118 -10.91 -15.92 6.07
N LYS A 119 -9.71 -15.69 6.62
CA LYS A 119 -9.05 -14.39 6.68
C LYS A 119 -8.47 -14.01 5.31
N PRO A 120 -8.97 -12.96 4.63
CA PRO A 120 -8.48 -12.58 3.30
C PRO A 120 -7.07 -12.00 3.32
N ILE A 121 -6.34 -12.21 2.23
CA ILE A 121 -5.08 -11.50 1.94
C ILE A 121 -5.30 -10.58 0.74
N ILE A 122 -5.08 -9.29 0.96
CA ILE A 122 -5.17 -8.24 -0.05
C ILE A 122 -3.77 -7.99 -0.63
N LEU A 123 -3.59 -8.30 -1.91
CA LEU A 123 -2.35 -8.02 -2.62
C LEU A 123 -2.39 -6.60 -3.19
N SER A 124 -1.61 -5.70 -2.60
CA SER A 124 -1.50 -4.32 -3.06
C SER A 124 -0.51 -4.26 -4.21
N VAL A 125 -0.91 -3.73 -5.35
CA VAL A 125 -0.10 -3.66 -6.57
C VAL A 125 -0.17 -2.30 -7.24
N THR A 126 0.87 -1.98 -7.99
CA THR A 126 0.90 -0.82 -8.90
C THR A 126 1.74 -1.14 -10.14
N GLY A 127 1.73 -0.23 -11.11
CA GLY A 127 2.40 -0.36 -12.41
C GLY A 127 1.62 0.39 -13.48
N THR A 128 1.93 0.15 -14.74
CA THR A 128 1.10 0.57 -15.88
C THR A 128 -0.22 -0.20 -15.93
N PRO A 129 -1.24 0.27 -16.67
CA PRO A 129 -2.51 -0.45 -16.80
C PRO A 129 -2.36 -1.91 -17.28
N SER A 130 -1.42 -2.18 -18.18
CA SER A 130 -1.14 -3.54 -18.68
C SER A 130 -0.50 -4.43 -17.60
N GLU A 131 0.45 -3.88 -16.84
CA GLU A 131 1.09 -4.61 -15.74
C GLU A 131 0.10 -4.91 -14.63
N VAL A 132 -0.81 -3.98 -14.30
CA VAL A 132 -1.88 -4.20 -13.34
C VAL A 132 -2.84 -5.31 -13.79
N ALA A 133 -3.20 -5.36 -15.06
CA ALA A 133 -4.00 -6.47 -15.61
C ALA A 133 -3.27 -7.83 -15.53
N THR A 134 -1.94 -7.80 -15.71
CA THR A 134 -1.08 -8.99 -15.52
C THR A 134 -1.04 -9.42 -14.06
N CYS A 135 -0.87 -8.47 -13.12
CA CYS A 135 -0.95 -8.72 -11.68
C CYS A 135 -2.29 -9.35 -11.29
N TYR A 136 -3.40 -8.79 -11.77
CA TYR A 136 -4.74 -9.34 -11.52
C TYR A 136 -4.84 -10.80 -12.00
N THR A 137 -4.39 -11.09 -13.22
CA THR A 137 -4.45 -12.44 -13.79
C THR A 137 -3.64 -13.43 -12.95
N ALA A 138 -2.45 -13.04 -12.51
CA ALA A 138 -1.61 -13.86 -11.64
C ALA A 138 -2.26 -14.11 -10.28
N ILE A 139 -2.81 -13.08 -9.63
CA ILE A 139 -3.49 -13.19 -8.34
C ILE A 139 -4.75 -14.06 -8.45
N ALA A 140 -5.58 -13.84 -9.47
CA ALA A 140 -6.78 -14.63 -9.71
C ALA A 140 -6.48 -16.10 -10.01
N ALA A 141 -5.36 -16.37 -10.71
CA ALA A 141 -4.89 -17.74 -10.91
C ALA A 141 -4.44 -18.39 -9.59
N HIS A 142 -3.67 -17.64 -8.80
CA HIS A 142 -3.14 -18.12 -7.52
C HIS A 142 -4.22 -18.36 -6.46
N ALA A 143 -5.30 -17.57 -6.49
CA ALA A 143 -6.44 -17.72 -5.59
C ALA A 143 -7.08 -19.11 -5.65
N ARG A 144 -6.95 -19.82 -6.77
CA ARG A 144 -7.48 -21.20 -6.93
C ARG A 144 -6.63 -22.27 -6.24
N SER A 145 -5.41 -21.95 -5.83
CA SER A 145 -4.45 -22.89 -5.26
C SER A 145 -4.17 -22.67 -3.77
N VAL A 146 -4.86 -21.72 -3.14
CA VAL A 146 -4.61 -21.33 -1.73
C VAL A 146 -5.87 -21.43 -0.89
N ALA A 147 -5.69 -21.61 0.41
CA ALA A 147 -6.78 -21.92 1.35
C ALA A 147 -7.61 -20.69 1.74
N MET A 148 -7.08 -19.48 1.53
CA MET A 148 -7.71 -18.23 1.93
C MET A 148 -8.18 -17.39 0.74
N PRO A 149 -9.20 -16.54 0.93
CA PRO A 149 -9.59 -15.59 -0.09
C PRO A 149 -8.47 -14.62 -0.42
N LEU A 150 -8.29 -14.33 -1.71
CA LEU A 150 -7.41 -13.27 -2.17
C LEU A 150 -8.22 -12.10 -2.73
N ALA A 151 -7.66 -10.90 -2.61
CA ALA A 151 -8.15 -9.70 -3.27
C ALA A 151 -6.97 -8.92 -3.85
N LEU A 152 -7.26 -8.08 -4.85
CA LEU A 152 -6.30 -7.11 -5.38
C LEU A 152 -6.65 -5.73 -4.85
N GLU A 153 -5.66 -4.98 -4.37
CA GLU A 153 -5.77 -3.54 -4.16
C GLU A 153 -4.89 -2.83 -5.19
N LEU A 154 -5.52 -2.06 -6.08
CA LEU A 154 -4.83 -1.22 -7.04
C LEU A 154 -4.46 0.10 -6.37
N ASN A 155 -3.16 0.32 -6.14
CA ASN A 155 -2.66 1.55 -5.54
C ASN A 155 -2.38 2.62 -6.61
N LEU A 156 -3.24 3.65 -6.67
CA LEU A 156 -3.13 4.79 -7.61
C LEU A 156 -2.83 6.12 -6.89
N SER A 157 -2.38 6.03 -5.65
CA SER A 157 -2.26 7.17 -4.75
C SER A 157 -0.84 7.70 -4.60
N CYS A 158 0.15 6.94 -5.04
CA CYS A 158 1.53 7.38 -5.19
C CYS A 158 1.80 7.71 -6.67
N PRO A 159 2.79 8.56 -6.99
CA PRO A 159 3.21 8.75 -8.36
C PRO A 159 3.80 7.44 -8.89
N ASN A 160 3.16 6.84 -9.89
CA ASN A 160 3.69 5.68 -10.61
C ASN A 160 4.70 6.07 -11.69
N ILE A 161 4.70 7.36 -12.06
CA ILE A 161 5.53 7.91 -13.12
C ILE A 161 6.26 9.13 -12.55
N PRO A 162 7.61 9.19 -12.64
CA PRO A 162 8.38 10.34 -12.21
C PRO A 162 7.83 11.65 -12.81
N GLY A 163 7.61 12.65 -11.94
CA GLY A 163 7.14 13.98 -12.35
C GLY A 163 5.65 14.08 -12.70
N LYS A 164 4.87 12.99 -12.59
CA LYS A 164 3.41 13.06 -12.76
C LYS A 164 2.69 13.00 -11.42
N PRO A 165 1.52 13.66 -11.29
CA PRO A 165 0.68 13.51 -10.11
C PRO A 165 0.19 12.06 -9.97
N PRO A 166 -0.23 11.64 -8.76
CA PRO A 166 -0.91 10.37 -8.56
C PRO A 166 -2.02 10.11 -9.60
N PRO A 167 -2.09 8.91 -10.21
CA PRO A 167 -3.09 8.59 -11.23
C PRO A 167 -4.54 8.84 -10.78
N ALA A 168 -4.85 8.60 -9.50
CA ALA A 168 -6.19 8.79 -8.96
C ALA A 168 -6.63 10.25 -8.76
N TYR A 169 -5.79 11.24 -9.11
CA TYR A 169 -6.23 12.64 -9.25
C TYR A 169 -6.81 12.96 -10.64
N SER A 170 -6.71 12.04 -11.61
CA SER A 170 -7.21 12.22 -12.97
C SER A 170 -8.28 11.19 -13.29
N ARG A 171 -9.49 11.66 -13.61
CA ARG A 171 -10.59 10.82 -14.10
C ARG A 171 -10.18 9.98 -15.31
N ALA A 172 -9.54 10.60 -16.29
CA ALA A 172 -9.14 9.92 -17.52
C ALA A 172 -8.17 8.76 -17.22
N THR A 173 -7.18 9.01 -16.35
CA THR A 173 -6.21 7.99 -15.97
C THR A 173 -6.87 6.89 -15.15
N LEU A 174 -7.76 7.21 -14.19
CA LEU A 174 -8.55 6.20 -13.47
C LEU A 174 -9.30 5.27 -14.44
N VAL A 175 -10.00 5.83 -15.42
CA VAL A 175 -10.75 5.08 -16.42
C VAL A 175 -9.84 4.15 -17.25
N GLU A 176 -8.61 4.56 -17.58
CA GLU A 176 -7.65 3.69 -18.27
C GLU A 176 -7.31 2.43 -17.46
N TYR A 177 -7.02 2.58 -16.15
CA TYR A 177 -6.75 1.43 -15.27
C TYR A 177 -7.98 0.56 -15.09
N LEU A 178 -9.15 1.16 -14.88
CA LEU A 178 -10.41 0.42 -14.73
C LEU A 178 -10.76 -0.37 -15.98
N ARG A 179 -10.56 0.20 -17.18
CA ARG A 179 -10.76 -0.51 -18.46
C ARG A 179 -9.77 -1.65 -18.63
N ALA A 180 -8.50 -1.48 -18.24
CA ALA A 180 -7.51 -2.54 -18.32
C ALA A 180 -7.89 -3.73 -17.41
N LEU A 181 -8.33 -3.44 -16.18
CA LEU A 181 -8.85 -4.46 -15.26
C LEU A 181 -10.13 -5.10 -15.78
N ALA A 182 -11.09 -4.34 -16.30
CA ALA A 182 -12.35 -4.85 -16.82
C ALA A 182 -12.17 -5.86 -17.98
N ARG A 183 -11.09 -5.74 -18.77
CA ARG A 183 -10.77 -6.71 -19.85
C ARG A 183 -10.39 -8.10 -19.33
N VAL A 184 -9.78 -8.16 -18.15
CA VAL A 184 -9.32 -9.43 -17.54
C VAL A 184 -10.24 -9.91 -16.41
N TYR A 185 -11.03 -9.00 -15.85
CA TYR A 185 -12.06 -9.29 -14.87
C TYR A 185 -13.20 -10.08 -15.52
N LYS A 186 -13.42 -11.30 -15.04
CA LYS A 186 -14.55 -12.13 -15.43
C LYS A 186 -15.55 -12.09 -14.28
N ASP A 187 -16.75 -11.59 -14.56
CA ASP A 187 -17.78 -11.44 -13.55
C ASP A 187 -18.04 -12.76 -12.81
N GLY A 188 -18.18 -12.68 -11.49
CA GLY A 188 -18.46 -13.82 -10.61
C GLY A 188 -17.36 -14.88 -10.42
N ALA A 189 -16.27 -14.86 -11.21
CA ALA A 189 -15.22 -15.89 -11.18
C ALA A 189 -13.82 -15.36 -10.77
N GLY A 190 -13.71 -14.06 -10.51
CA GLY A 190 -12.48 -13.37 -10.17
C GLY A 190 -12.23 -13.17 -8.68
N VAL A 191 -11.08 -12.57 -8.37
CA VAL A 191 -10.81 -11.98 -7.05
C VAL A 191 -11.43 -10.60 -6.98
N ALA A 192 -11.85 -10.17 -5.78
CA ALA A 192 -12.34 -8.81 -5.59
C ALA A 192 -11.21 -7.80 -5.82
N VAL A 193 -11.54 -6.68 -6.48
CA VAL A 193 -10.61 -5.59 -6.75
C VAL A 193 -11.00 -4.37 -5.94
N GLY A 194 -10.05 -3.74 -5.26
CA GLY A 194 -10.23 -2.43 -4.67
C GLY A 194 -9.27 -1.41 -5.23
N VAL A 195 -9.56 -0.14 -4.98
CA VAL A 195 -8.70 0.98 -5.39
C VAL A 195 -8.28 1.78 -4.15
N LYS A 196 -6.97 1.98 -3.99
CA LYS A 196 -6.41 2.85 -2.95
C LYS A 196 -6.15 4.25 -3.50
N VAL A 197 -6.83 5.22 -2.90
CA VAL A 197 -6.89 6.61 -3.38
C VAL A 197 -6.06 7.56 -2.51
N PRO A 198 -5.52 8.66 -3.08
CA PRO A 198 -4.90 9.73 -2.32
C PRO A 198 -5.96 10.54 -1.57
N PRO A 199 -5.58 11.42 -0.64
CA PRO A 199 -6.52 12.36 -0.05
C PRO A 199 -7.03 13.35 -1.10
N TYR A 200 -8.35 13.50 -1.19
CA TYR A 200 -8.99 14.51 -2.02
C TYR A 200 -9.29 15.76 -1.18
N THR A 201 -8.93 16.93 -1.71
CA THR A 201 -8.98 18.20 -0.97
C THR A 201 -10.11 19.13 -1.43
N HIS A 202 -10.81 18.81 -2.51
CA HIS A 202 -11.98 19.56 -2.98
C HIS A 202 -13.02 18.64 -3.63
N ALA A 203 -14.29 19.08 -3.64
CA ALA A 203 -15.44 18.29 -4.09
C ALA A 203 -15.27 17.71 -5.50
N GLY A 204 -14.72 18.49 -6.44
CA GLY A 204 -14.48 18.04 -7.82
C GLY A 204 -13.66 16.75 -7.94
N MET A 205 -12.68 16.51 -7.06
CA MET A 205 -11.92 15.25 -7.08
C MET A 205 -12.78 14.04 -6.70
N PHE A 206 -13.69 14.20 -5.73
CA PHE A 206 -14.64 13.14 -5.36
C PHE A 206 -15.63 12.87 -6.49
N GLU A 207 -16.13 13.91 -7.16
CA GLU A 207 -17.03 13.79 -8.31
C GLU A 207 -16.34 13.07 -9.48
N ASP A 208 -15.10 13.43 -9.79
CA ASP A 208 -14.33 12.81 -10.86
C ASP A 208 -14.04 11.33 -10.57
N PHE A 209 -13.73 10.98 -9.32
CA PHE A 209 -13.58 9.59 -8.90
C PHE A 209 -14.89 8.80 -9.04
N ALA A 210 -16.01 9.34 -8.54
CA ALA A 210 -17.31 8.70 -8.65
C ALA A 210 -17.74 8.51 -10.11
N ARG A 211 -17.51 9.52 -10.97
CA ARG A 211 -17.78 9.42 -12.41
C ARG A 211 -16.90 8.37 -13.09
N ALA A 212 -15.61 8.29 -12.74
CA ALA A 212 -14.72 7.26 -13.28
C ALA A 212 -15.22 5.84 -12.96
N LEU A 213 -15.71 5.60 -11.73
CA LEU A 213 -16.28 4.30 -11.34
C LEU A 213 -17.56 3.95 -12.13
N GLY A 214 -18.37 4.95 -12.49
CA GLY A 214 -19.59 4.77 -13.26
C GLY A 214 -19.38 4.61 -14.78
N GLU A 215 -18.20 4.93 -15.30
CA GLU A 215 -17.90 4.85 -16.74
C GLU A 215 -17.53 3.46 -17.24
N VAL A 216 -17.04 2.60 -16.37
CA VAL A 216 -16.60 1.24 -16.73
C VAL A 216 -17.56 0.26 -16.11
N LEU A 217 -18.41 -0.35 -16.95
CA LEU A 217 -19.44 -1.30 -16.53
C LEU A 217 -19.26 -2.67 -17.23
N PRO A 218 -19.41 -3.79 -16.51
CA PRO A 218 -19.54 -3.88 -15.05
C PRO A 218 -18.27 -3.35 -14.36
N SER A 219 -18.45 -2.63 -13.24
CA SER A 219 -17.32 -2.07 -12.52
C SER A 219 -16.53 -3.19 -11.86
N PRO A 220 -15.21 -3.30 -12.09
CA PRO A 220 -14.40 -4.30 -11.41
C PRO A 220 -14.21 -3.97 -9.92
N VAL A 221 -14.51 -2.74 -9.48
CA VAL A 221 -14.20 -2.23 -8.14
C VAL A 221 -15.26 -2.68 -7.13
N ALA A 222 -14.83 -3.44 -6.14
CA ALA A 222 -15.62 -3.93 -5.01
C ALA A 222 -15.40 -3.15 -3.70
N PHE A 223 -14.27 -2.46 -3.54
CA PHE A 223 -13.98 -1.64 -2.36
C PHE A 223 -13.05 -0.46 -2.68
N VAL A 224 -13.01 0.53 -1.78
CA VAL A 224 -12.12 1.69 -1.88
C VAL A 224 -11.36 1.85 -0.57
N THR A 225 -10.03 1.92 -0.64
CA THR A 225 -9.16 2.23 0.49
C THR A 225 -8.84 3.72 0.47
N ALA A 226 -9.49 4.48 1.36
CA ALA A 226 -9.28 5.93 1.50
C ALA A 226 -8.76 6.23 2.92
N VAL A 227 -7.59 6.87 3.12
CA VAL A 227 -6.68 7.49 2.14
C VAL A 227 -5.26 6.95 2.27
N ASN A 228 -4.43 7.14 1.23
CA ASN A 228 -2.98 7.08 1.41
C ASN A 228 -2.44 8.33 2.13
N THR A 229 -1.14 8.31 2.44
CA THR A 229 -0.37 9.42 3.01
C THR A 229 -0.64 10.72 2.27
N LEU A 230 -0.86 11.79 3.02
CA LEU A 230 -0.92 13.15 2.49
C LEU A 230 0.47 13.59 2.03
N ALA A 231 0.56 14.03 0.77
CA ALA A 231 1.80 14.51 0.17
C ALA A 231 1.52 15.72 -0.74
N PRO A 232 2.50 16.63 -0.92
CA PRO A 232 3.84 16.64 -0.31
C PRO A 232 3.83 17.18 1.13
N ALA A 233 4.79 16.75 1.95
CA ALA A 233 5.00 17.24 3.32
C ALA A 233 6.50 17.30 3.64
N LEU A 234 6.88 18.17 4.57
CA LEU A 234 8.26 18.33 5.05
C LEU A 234 8.24 18.42 6.58
N VAL A 235 9.10 17.64 7.24
CA VAL A 235 9.39 17.75 8.67
C VAL A 235 10.79 18.29 8.82
N LEU A 236 10.97 19.30 9.66
CA LEU A 236 12.25 19.94 9.93
C LEU A 236 12.79 19.48 11.29
N ALA A 237 14.11 19.29 11.36
CA ALA A 237 14.86 19.03 12.58
C ALA A 237 15.67 20.29 12.95
N GLY A 238 15.80 20.55 14.26
CA GLY A 238 16.54 21.67 14.85
C GLY A 238 15.70 22.45 15.88
N GLU A 239 16.34 23.20 16.78
CA GLU A 239 15.64 23.98 17.82
C GLU A 239 15.14 25.33 17.29
N GLY A 240 15.55 25.73 16.08
CA GLY A 240 15.08 26.96 15.44
C GLY A 240 15.54 28.25 16.12
N GLY A 241 16.56 28.17 16.98
CA GLY A 241 17.18 29.33 17.64
C GLY A 241 17.98 30.20 16.66
N GLU A 242 18.28 31.44 17.06
CA GLU A 242 19.12 32.35 16.27
C GLU A 242 20.49 31.70 15.96
N GLY A 243 20.73 31.44 14.68
CA GLY A 243 21.98 30.83 14.19
C GLY A 243 21.93 29.31 13.96
N GLU A 244 20.86 28.62 14.34
CA GLU A 244 20.69 27.19 14.03
C GLU A 244 19.95 26.97 12.71
N ALA A 245 20.59 26.27 11.77
CA ALA A 245 19.97 25.93 10.50
C ALA A 245 18.96 24.78 10.66
N LEU A 246 17.69 25.05 10.35
CA LEU A 246 16.68 24.00 10.17
C LEU A 246 17.07 23.09 9.00
N ARG A 247 16.94 21.78 9.18
CA ARG A 247 17.27 20.78 8.16
C ARG A 247 16.10 19.84 7.95
N PRO A 248 15.90 19.28 6.75
CA PRO A 248 14.94 18.19 6.56
C PRO A 248 15.25 17.01 7.48
N ALA A 249 14.22 16.45 8.12
CA ALA A 249 14.37 15.25 8.96
C ALA A 249 14.77 14.01 8.14
N LEU A 250 14.41 13.97 6.86
CA LEU A 250 14.81 12.92 5.92
C LEU A 250 15.87 13.48 4.96
N ALA A 251 17.04 12.85 4.91
CA ALA A 251 18.13 13.24 4.02
C ALA A 251 17.75 13.10 2.54
N SER A 252 16.81 12.20 2.23
CA SER A 252 16.25 12.00 0.89
C SER A 252 15.65 13.27 0.29
N ALA A 253 15.21 14.22 1.12
CA ALA A 253 14.66 15.51 0.68
C ALA A 253 15.70 16.44 0.02
N THR A 254 16.99 16.19 0.25
CA THR A 254 18.10 17.01 -0.30
C THR A 254 18.78 16.41 -1.53
N LEU A 255 18.34 15.23 -1.97
CA LEU A 255 18.94 14.55 -3.11
C LEU A 255 18.54 15.24 -4.42
N THR A 256 19.51 15.48 -5.28
CA THR A 256 19.31 16.09 -6.60
C THR A 256 18.78 15.09 -7.64
N GLU A 257 19.00 13.79 -7.41
CA GLU A 257 18.51 12.70 -8.26
C GLU A 257 17.21 12.12 -7.71
N ARG A 258 16.19 11.97 -8.56
CA ARG A 258 14.93 11.30 -8.21
C ARG A 258 14.98 9.83 -8.67
N GLN A 259 14.47 8.93 -7.83
CA GLN A 259 14.21 7.52 -8.20
C GLN A 259 13.00 7.40 -9.13
#